data_AF-A0A1F7PFY4-F1
#
_entry.id   AF-A0A1F7PFY4-F1
#
_cell.length_a   1.000
_cell.length_b   1.000
_cell.length_c   1.000
_cell.angle_alpha   90.00
_cell.angle_beta   90.00
_cell.angle_gamma   90.00
#
_symmetry.space_group_name_H-M   'P 1'
#
loop_
_entity.id
_entity.type
_entity.pdbx_description
1 polymer ?
#
loop_
_entity_poly.entity_id
_entity_poly.type
_entity_poly.pdbx_seq_one_letter_code
_entity_poly.pdbx_strand_id
1 'polypeptide(L)' 'MRSRASAVVVDPDPVIEAYKRDIDRTLIRENLRRSLDERFAQLVALQRFAAELRRAGREARRRR' A
#
# COMPACT_ATOMS: atom_id res chain seq x y z
N MET A 1 -0.56 -28.32 15.16
CA MET A 1 -1.01 -28.63 13.78
C MET A 1 -1.75 -27.40 13.24
N ARG A 2 -1.07 -26.49 12.53
CA ARG A 2 -1.72 -25.28 11.97
C ARG A 2 -2.33 -25.64 10.62
N SER A 3 -3.66 -25.59 10.55
CA SER A 3 -4.44 -25.76 9.34
C SER A 3 -3.90 -24.86 8.24
N ARG A 4 -3.44 -25.44 7.12
CA ARG A 4 -3.21 -24.70 5.88
C ARG A 4 -4.57 -24.16 5.47
N ALA A 5 -4.70 -22.83 5.37
CA ALA A 5 -5.85 -22.23 4.72
C ALA A 5 -5.99 -22.90 3.35
N SER A 6 -7.07 -23.66 3.17
CA SER A 6 -7.46 -24.19 1.87
C SER A 6 -7.49 -23.00 0.91
N ALA A 7 -6.74 -23.09 -0.19
CA ALA A 7 -6.82 -22.08 -1.23
C ALA A 7 -8.26 -22.08 -1.74
N VAL A 8 -9.01 -21.01 -1.41
CA VAL A 8 -10.36 -20.83 -1.95
C VAL A 8 -10.20 -20.62 -3.45
N VAL A 9 -10.50 -21.65 -4.22
CA VAL A 9 -10.59 -21.56 -5.67
C VAL A 9 -11.88 -20.80 -5.95
N VAL A 10 -11.73 -19.56 -6.41
CA VAL A 10 -12.85 -18.73 -6.87
C VAL A 10 -12.86 -18.82 -8.39
N ASP A 11 -13.91 -19.41 -8.95
CA ASP A 11 -14.09 -19.41 -10.40
C ASP A 11 -14.22 -17.97 -10.91
N PRO A 12 -13.64 -17.64 -12.08
CA PRO A 12 -13.72 -16.27 -12.61
C PRO A 12 -15.17 -15.89 -12.92
N ASP A 13 -15.71 -14.95 -12.13
CA ASP A 13 -17.04 -14.39 -12.37
C ASP A 13 -16.97 -13.29 -13.45
N PRO A 14 -17.81 -13.35 -14.50
CA PRO A 14 -17.75 -12.41 -15.62
C PRO A 14 -18.04 -10.96 -15.23
N VAL A 15 -18.87 -10.73 -14.21
CA VAL A 15 -19.15 -9.39 -13.67
C VAL A 15 -17.91 -8.87 -12.96
N ILE A 16 -17.28 -9.69 -12.13
CA ILE A 16 -16.06 -9.33 -11.41
C ILE A 16 -14.92 -9.01 -12.39
N GLU A 17 -14.73 -9.82 -13.44
CA GLU A 17 -13.69 -9.59 -14.44
C GLU A 17 -13.95 -8.34 -15.28
N ALA A 18 -15.21 -7.99 -15.55
CA ALA A 18 -15.57 -6.74 -16.20
C ALA A 18 -15.08 -5.53 -15.37
N TYR A 19 -15.32 -5.51 -14.06
CA TYR A 19 -14.87 -4.43 -13.19
C TYR A 19 -13.35 -4.42 -12.93
N LYS A 20 -12.70 -5.58 -12.92
CA LYS A 20 -11.23 -5.66 -12.71
C LYS A 20 -10.42 -5.12 -13.87
N ARG A 21 -10.97 -5.10 -15.09
CA ARG A 21 -10.25 -4.81 -16.33
C ARG A 21 -9.45 -3.52 -16.28
N ASP A 22 -10.07 -2.47 -15.76
CA ASP A 22 -9.51 -1.11 -15.77
C ASP A 22 -8.83 -0.73 -14.44
N ILE A 23 -8.69 -1.69 -13.52
CA ILE A 23 -7.98 -1.49 -12.25
C ILE A 23 -6.49 -1.73 -12.47
N ASP A 24 -5.68 -0.69 -12.35
CA ASP A 24 -4.24 -0.84 -12.23
C ASP A 24 -3.89 -1.49 -10.88
N ARG A 25 -3.45 -2.75 -10.96
CA ARG A 25 -3.05 -3.57 -9.80
C ARG A 25 -1.55 -3.55 -9.55
N THR A 26 -0.78 -2.77 -10.30
CA THR A 26 0.69 -2.75 -10.23
C THR A 26 1.16 -2.42 -8.81
N LEU A 27 0.70 -1.30 -8.26
CA LEU A 27 1.07 -0.86 -6.91
C LEU A 27 0.53 -1.79 -5.82
N ILE A 28 -0.67 -2.35 -6.00
CA ILE A 28 -1.25 -3.31 -5.04
C ILE A 28 -0.36 -4.55 -4.97
N ARG A 29 0.00 -5.12 -6.12
CA ARG A 29 0.87 -6.31 -6.19
C ARG A 29 2.25 -6.04 -5.63
N GLU A 30 2.84 -4.88 -5.95
CA GLU A 30 4.14 -4.50 -5.40
C GLU A 30 4.10 -4.39 -3.87
N ASN A 31 3.08 -3.73 -3.30
CA ASN A 31 2.90 -3.64 -1.85
C ASN A 31 2.68 -5.01 -1.20
N LEU A 32 1.90 -5.89 -1.83
CA LEU A 32 1.63 -7.22 -1.30
C LEU A 32 2.87 -8.13 -1.30
N ARG A 33 3.83 -7.90 -2.21
CA ARG A 33 5.11 -8.62 -2.24
C ARG A 33 6.05 -8.24 -1.09
N ARG A 34 5.86 -7.08 -0.46
CA ARG A 34 6.77 -6.60 0.59
C ARG A 34 6.73 -7.49 1.84
N SER A 35 7.92 -7.78 2.36
CA SER A 35 8.13 -8.43 3.65
C SER A 35 7.67 -7.54 4.81
N LEU A 36 7.56 -8.12 6.02
CA LEU A 36 7.23 -7.34 7.21
C LEU A 36 8.25 -6.23 7.48
N ASP A 37 9.54 -6.55 7.36
CA ASP A 37 10.63 -5.59 7.61
C ASP A 37 10.59 -4.44 6.59
N GLU A 38 10.34 -4.74 5.32
CA GLU A 38 10.18 -3.72 4.27
C GLU A 38 8.99 -2.81 4.56
N ARG A 39 7.87 -3.36 5.04
CA ARG A 39 6.69 -2.56 5.43
C ARG A 39 7.02 -1.62 6.60
N PHE A 40 7.74 -2.10 7.61
CA PHE A 40 8.16 -1.26 8.73
C PHE A 40 9.15 -0.17 8.31
N ALA A 41 10.14 -0.51 7.49
CA ALA A 41 11.10 0.46 6.97
C ALA A 41 10.40 1.58 6.19
N GLN A 42 9.42 1.22 5.36
CA GLN A 42 8.64 2.18 4.60
C GLN A 42 7.72 3.05 5.46
N LEU A 43 7.11 2.47 6.50
CA LEU A 43 6.34 3.24 7.48
C LEU A 43 7.21 4.30 8.16
N VAL A 44 8.42 3.94 8.59
CA VAL A 44 9.37 4.89 9.20
C VAL A 44 9.75 5.99 8.20
N ALA A 45 10.03 5.64 6.95
CA ALA A 45 10.34 6.61 5.90
C ALA A 45 9.17 7.60 5.67
N LEU A 46 7.94 7.11 5.64
CA LEU A 46 6.75 7.95 5.51
C LEU A 46 6.58 8.91 6.70
N GLN A 47 6.82 8.45 7.93
CA GLN A 47 6.75 9.32 9.11
C GLN A 47 7.79 10.43 9.07
N ARG A 48 9.03 10.12 8.64
CA ARG A 48 10.11 11.12 8.46
C ARG A 48 9.73 12.16 7.40
N PHE A 49 9.23 11.71 6.25
CA PHE A 49 8.74 12.59 5.19
C PHE A 49 7.62 13.51 5.69
N ALA A 50 6.63 12.97 6.40
CA ALA A 50 5.53 13.76 6.95
C ALA A 50 6.02 14.79 7.97
N ALA A 51 6.97 14.43 8.83
CA ALA A 51 7.57 15.36 9.79
C ALA A 51 8.27 16.54 9.08
N GLU A 52 9.04 16.24 8.03
CA GLU A 52 9.76 17.24 7.24
C GLU A 52 8.81 18.16 6.48
N LEU A 53 7.79 17.59 5.83
CA LEU A 53 6.78 18.38 5.11
C LEU A 53 6.05 19.34 6.06
N ARG A 54 5.71 18.90 7.27
CA ARG A 54 5.12 19.78 8.30
C ARG A 54 6.09 20.87 8.75
N ARG A 55 7.39 20.58 8.89
CA ARG A 55 8.42 21.57 9.23
C ARG A 55 8.49 22.64 8.15
N ALA A 56 8.68 22.24 6.90
CA ALA A 56 8.74 23.13 5.75
C ALA A 56 7.47 24.00 5.63
N GLY A 57 6.30 23.41 5.83
CA GLY A 57 5.02 24.15 5.84
C GLY A 57 4.93 25.21 6.93
N ARG A 58 5.47 24.95 8.13
CA ARG A 58 5.54 25.97 9.21
C ARG A 58 6.50 27.10 8.85
N GLU A 59 7.65 26.78 8.27
CA GLU A 59 8.64 27.79 7.85
C GLU A 59 8.11 28.68 6.73
N ALA A 60 7.44 28.11 5.73
CA ALA A 60 6.82 28.86 4.65
C ALA A 60 5.78 29.87 5.16
N ARG A 61 4.97 29.48 6.17
CA ARG A 61 3.99 30.38 6.80
C ARG A 61 4.62 31.49 7.63
N ARG A 62 5.80 31.26 8.23
CA ARG A 62 6.52 32.29 9.01
C ARG A 62 7.24 33.33 8.14
N ARG A 63 7.54 32.98 6.88
CA ARG A 63 8.19 33.86 5.90
C ARG A 63 7.18 34.70 5.10
N ARG A 64 5.88 34.47 5.28
CA ARG A 64 4.79 35.29 4.78
C ARG A 64 4.40 36.32 5.83
#